data_AF-A0A3A9JR58-F1
#
_entry.id   AF-A0A3A9JR58-F1
#
_cell.length_a   1.000
_cell.length_b   1.000
_cell.length_c   1.000
_cell.angle_alpha   90.00
_cell.angle_beta   90.00
_cell.angle_gamma   90.00
#
_symmetry.space_group_name_H-M   'P 1'
#
loop_
_entity.id
_entity.type
_entity.pdbx_description
1 polymer ?
#
loop_
_entity_poly.entity_id
_entity_poly.type
_entity_poly.pdbx_seq_one_letter_code
_entity_poly.pdbx_strand_id
1 'polypeptide(L)'
;DPLDLILDKENKLKIINALNKLNLSYRQVVILRYYYDLPFKDIGEVLGISAAAVKSRFHRAKNTLKKLLESQKSQEGREVI
;
A
#
# COMPACT_ATOMS: atom_id res chain seq x y z
N ASP A 1 10.77 8.11 -22.28
CA ASP A 1 11.97 8.94 -22.02
C ASP A 1 12.82 8.25 -20.94
N PRO A 2 14.17 8.25 -20.96
CA PRO A 2 14.98 7.77 -19.83
C PRO A 2 14.56 8.34 -18.47
N LEU A 3 14.04 9.57 -18.43
CA LEU A 3 13.53 10.21 -17.22
C LEU A 3 12.28 9.51 -16.68
N ASP A 4 11.38 9.05 -17.55
CA ASP A 4 10.18 8.29 -17.16
C ASP A 4 10.56 6.99 -16.44
N LEU A 5 11.57 6.27 -16.97
CA LEU A 5 12.03 5.00 -16.41
C LEU A 5 12.63 5.16 -15.00
N ILE A 6 13.37 6.26 -14.77
CA ILE A 6 13.91 6.58 -13.45
C ILE A 6 12.77 6.92 -12.49
N LEU A 7 11.83 7.77 -12.92
CA LEU A 7 10.69 8.19 -12.11
C LEU A 7 9.79 7.01 -11.70
N ASP A 8 9.55 6.08 -12.63
CA ASP A 8 8.79 4.84 -12.36
C ASP A 8 9.49 3.96 -11.31
N LYS A 9 10.81 3.80 -11.42
CA LYS A 9 11.60 3.02 -10.47
C LYS A 9 11.55 3.63 -9.07
N GLU A 10 11.71 4.95 -8.97
CA GLU A 10 11.62 5.67 -7.69
C GLU A 10 10.23 5.54 -7.06
N ASN A 11 9.17 5.75 -7.85
CA ASN A 11 7.80 5.58 -7.39
C ASN A 11 7.53 4.15 -6.90
N LYS A 12 8.03 3.15 -7.63
CA LYS A 12 7.94 1.73 -7.22
C LYS A 12 8.63 1.48 -5.89
N LEU A 13 9.83 2.01 -5.69
CA LEU A 13 10.57 1.88 -4.43
C LEU A 13 9.82 2.56 -3.26
N LYS A 14 9.26 3.76 -3.46
CA LYS A 14 8.44 4.45 -2.45
C LYS A 14 7.22 3.62 -2.03
N ILE A 15 6.52 3.04 -3.00
CA ILE A 15 5.36 2.16 -2.75
C ILE A 15 5.77 0.89 -1.98
N ILE A 16 6.85 0.21 -2.42
CA ILE A 16 7.35 -1.01 -1.75
C ILE A 16 7.72 -0.69 -0.30
N ASN A 17 8.43 0.41 -0.06
CA ASN A 17 8.82 0.84 1.29
C ASN A 17 7.59 1.15 2.16
N ALA A 18 6.57 1.81 1.60
CA ALA A 18 5.32 2.08 2.33
C ALA A 18 4.56 0.79 2.67
N LEU A 19 4.47 -0.17 1.73
CA LEU A 19 3.86 -1.48 1.97
C LEU A 19 4.61 -2.27 3.05
N ASN A 20 5.94 -2.18 3.07
CA ASN A 20 6.79 -2.85 4.08
C ASN A 20 6.61 -2.26 5.50
N LYS A 21 6.13 -1.02 5.62
CA LYS A 21 5.78 -0.40 6.91
C LYS A 21 4.39 -0.76 7.41
N LEU A 22 3.53 -1.34 6.57
CA LEU A 22 2.25 -1.87 7.04
C LEU A 22 2.48 -3.11 7.91
N ASN A 23 1.65 -3.27 8.94
CA ASN A 23 1.53 -4.56 9.62
C ASN A 23 1.07 -5.64 8.64
N LEU A 24 1.38 -6.90 8.96
CA LEU A 24 1.15 -8.03 8.07
C LEU A 24 -0.32 -8.14 7.62
N SER A 25 -1.26 -8.02 8.55
CA SER A 25 -2.70 -8.11 8.28
C SER A 25 -3.19 -7.04 7.29
N TYR A 26 -2.61 -5.84 7.31
CA TYR A 26 -2.95 -4.75 6.39
C TYR A 26 -2.29 -4.95 5.04
N ARG A 27 -1.03 -5.41 5.02
CA ARG A 27 -0.31 -5.71 3.79
C ARG A 27 -1.00 -6.82 3.00
N GLN A 28 -1.42 -7.90 3.68
CA GLN A 28 -2.10 -9.03 3.05
C GLN A 28 -3.36 -8.61 2.30
N VAL A 29 -4.26 -7.84 2.94
CA VAL A 29 -5.50 -7.41 2.29
C VAL A 29 -5.27 -6.45 1.12
N VAL A 30 -4.19 -5.65 1.15
CA VAL A 30 -3.82 -4.76 0.03
C VAL A 30 -3.28 -5.58 -1.14
N ILE A 31 -2.37 -6.52 -0.89
CA ILE A 31 -1.79 -7.38 -1.93
C ILE A 31 -2.89 -8.23 -2.58
N LEU A 32 -3.72 -8.90 -1.79
CA LEU A 32 -4.80 -9.73 -2.32
C LEU A 32 -5.80 -8.92 -3.14
N ARG A 33 -6.12 -7.68 -2.71
CA ARG A 33 -7.07 -6.83 -3.44
C ARG A 33 -6.50 -6.26 -4.74
N TYR A 34 -5.24 -5.84 -4.77
CA TYR A 34 -4.69 -5.12 -5.93
C TYR A 34 -3.83 -5.98 -6.85
N TYR A 35 -3.11 -6.97 -6.31
CA TYR A 35 -2.23 -7.82 -7.10
C TYR A 35 -2.97 -9.04 -7.64
N TYR A 36 -3.86 -9.63 -6.83
CA TYR A 36 -4.64 -10.81 -7.21
C TYR A 36 -6.08 -10.47 -7.63
N ASP A 37 -6.43 -9.17 -7.62
CA ASP A 37 -7.78 -8.63 -7.92
C ASP A 37 -8.94 -9.36 -7.22
N LEU A 38 -8.68 -9.91 -6.02
CA LEU A 38 -9.70 -10.68 -5.30
C LEU A 38 -10.76 -9.74 -4.69
N PRO A 39 -12.05 -10.08 -4.78
CA PRO A 39 -13.10 -9.37 -4.06
C PRO A 39 -12.98 -9.61 -2.54
N PHE A 40 -13.51 -8.70 -1.73
CA PHE A 40 -13.37 -8.78 -0.27
C PHE A 40 -13.93 -10.07 0.36
N LYS A 41 -14.90 -10.70 -0.31
CA LYS A 41 -15.45 -11.98 0.11
C LYS A 41 -14.38 -13.08 0.03
N ASP A 42 -13.79 -13.26 -1.14
CA ASP A 42 -12.78 -14.30 -1.41
C ASP A 42 -11.51 -14.06 -0.59
N ILE A 43 -11.13 -12.80 -0.36
CA ILE A 43 -10.04 -12.47 0.57
C ILE A 43 -10.37 -12.94 1.99
N GLY A 44 -11.64 -12.83 2.40
CA GLY A 44 -12.09 -13.31 3.71
C GLY A 44 -11.97 -14.82 3.83
N GLU A 45 -12.36 -15.54 2.78
CA GLU A 45 -12.22 -17.00 2.68
C GLU A 45 -10.74 -17.41 2.75
N VAL A 46 -9.85 -16.77 1.99
CA VAL A 46 -8.39 -17.03 2.00
C VAL A 46 -7.76 -16.78 3.37
N LEU A 47 -8.19 -15.74 4.08
CA LEU A 47 -7.60 -15.34 5.36
C LEU A 47 -8.33 -15.91 6.59
N GLY A 48 -9.42 -16.66 6.41
CA GLY A 48 -10.24 -17.19 7.49
C GLY A 48 -10.93 -16.12 8.35
N ILE A 49 -11.33 -14.99 7.75
CA ILE A 49 -12.01 -13.88 8.43
C ILE A 49 -13.24 -13.40 7.65
N SER A 50 -14.13 -12.64 8.30
CA SER A 50 -15.30 -12.10 7.60
C SER A 50 -14.93 -11.04 6.55
N ALA A 51 -15.72 -10.96 5.47
CA ALA A 51 -15.56 -9.92 4.44
C ALA A 51 -15.63 -8.49 5.03
N ALA A 52 -16.43 -8.29 6.10
CA ALA A 52 -16.49 -7.04 6.83
C ALA A 52 -15.15 -6.71 7.53
N ALA A 53 -14.51 -7.71 8.15
CA ALA A 53 -13.18 -7.56 8.74
C ALA A 53 -12.12 -7.24 7.68
N VAL A 54 -12.17 -7.91 6.50
CA VAL A 54 -11.30 -7.58 5.35
C VAL A 54 -11.48 -6.12 4.94
N LYS A 55 -12.71 -5.68 4.69
CA LYS A 55 -13.02 -4.31 4.27
C LYS A 55 -12.49 -3.30 5.28
N SER A 56 -12.71 -3.55 6.57
CA SER A 56 -12.21 -2.72 7.68
C SER A 56 -10.68 -2.63 7.70
N ARG A 57 -9.98 -3.77 7.57
CA ARG A 57 -8.50 -3.83 7.48
C ARG A 57 -8.00 -3.09 6.24
N PHE A 58 -8.64 -3.28 5.09
CA PHE A 58 -8.25 -2.66 3.83
C PHE A 58 -8.38 -1.13 3.86
N HIS A 59 -9.48 -0.60 4.41
CA HIS A 59 -9.63 0.84 4.58
C HIS A 59 -8.57 1.44 5.51
N ARG A 60 -8.28 0.77 6.64
CA ARG A 60 -7.20 1.20 7.54
C ARG A 60 -5.84 1.13 6.86
N ALA A 61 -5.56 0.06 6.11
CA ALA A 61 -4.33 -0.10 5.34
C ALA A 61 -4.15 1.05 4.33
N LYS A 62 -5.19 1.39 3.55
CA LYS A 62 -5.16 2.51 2.61
C LYS A 62 -4.88 3.85 3.30
N ASN A 63 -5.53 4.11 4.43
CA ASN A 63 -5.30 5.34 5.19
C ASN A 63 -3.86 5.43 5.74
N THR A 64 -3.32 4.30 6.22
CA THR A 64 -1.92 4.23 6.66
C THR A 64 -0.96 4.46 5.50
N LEU A 65 -1.17 3.82 4.34
CA LEU A 65 -0.36 4.04 3.15
C LEU A 65 -0.38 5.50 2.70
N LYS A 66 -1.56 6.12 2.68
CA LYS A 66 -1.70 7.54 2.32
C LYS A 66 -0.81 8.42 3.20
N LYS A 67 -0.89 8.26 4.52
CA LYS A 67 -0.06 9.01 5.49
C LYS A 67 1.45 8.76 5.28
N LEU A 68 1.84 7.50 5.06
CA LEU A 68 3.25 7.13 4.86
C LEU A 68 3.84 7.69 3.57
N LEU A 69 3.04 7.82 2.52
CA LEU A 69 3.45 8.38 1.23
C LEU A 69 3.45 9.92 1.27
N GLU A 70 2.49 10.53 1.96
CA GLU A 70 2.46 11.98 2.19
C GLU A 70 3.66 12.44 3.03
N SER A 71 4.01 11.71 4.10
CA SER A 71 5.15 12.08 4.94
C SER A 71 6.49 11.99 4.21
N GLN A 72 6.64 11.07 3.25
CA GLN A 72 7.84 10.97 2.39
C GLN A 72 7.95 12.18 1.46
N LYS A 73 6.85 12.61 0.85
CA LYS A 73 6.82 13.83 0.02
C LYS A 73 7.25 15.08 0.80
N SER A 74 6.83 15.18 2.07
CA SER A 74 7.21 16.32 2.93
C SER A 74 8.69 16.32 3.35
N GLN A 75 9.38 15.17 3.30
CA GLN A 75 10.82 15.08 3.59
C GLN A 75 11.67 15.42 2.37
N GLU A 76 11.25 15.02 1.16
CA GLU A 76 11.91 15.39 -0.10
C GLU A 76 11.98 16.91 -0.32
N GLY A 77 10.97 17.67 0.14
CA GLY A 77 10.99 19.14 0.08
C GLY A 77 11.91 19.84 1.09
N ARG A 78 12.52 19.11 2.05
CA ARG A 78 13.37 19.68 3.10
C ARG A 78 14.87 19.47 2.88
N GLU A 79 15.26 18.54 2.02
CA GLU A 79 16.68 18.31 1.66
C GLU A 79 17.18 19.24 0.55
N VAL A 80 16.32 20.11 0.03
CA VAL A 80 16.67 21.11 -1.00
C VAL A 80 16.69 22.52 -0.36
N ILE A 81 17.58 22.75 0.60
CA ILE A 81 17.95 24.09 1.09
C ILE A 81 19.46 24.10 1.38
#